data_AF-U2W4A1-F1
#
_entry.id   AF-U2W4A1-F1
#
_cell.length_a   1.000
_cell.length_b   1.000
_cell.length_c   1.000
_cell.angle_alpha   90.00
_cell.angle_beta   90.00
_cell.angle_gamma   90.00
#
_symmetry.space_group_name_H-M   'P 1'
#
loop_
_entity.id
_entity.type
_entity.pdbx_description
1 polymer ?
#
loop_
_entity_poly.entity_id
_entity_poly.type
_entity_poly.pdbx_seq_one_letter_code
_entity_poly.pdbx_strand_id
1 'polypeptide(L)'
;MSRQRRNFSAKFKSDLVIELLKGEKELNTLAVENNIQPNLLRNWKKEFLDNASVVFDDKREENLKEKLAEERKEKSEYAKKVGQLTMQVDWLKKNLKKFADLTTRVNLVQNLLTTKELPVSVGAKLLDINRTSIYYKGTPVSEVELACKEIIDHLHTDNPAWGARQMSAQLKAHGYHVGRRKTRRYMNEMDIYPIYPKMNLSKRMQ
;
A
#
# COMPACT_ATOMS: atom_id res chain seq x y z
N MET A 1 40.93 -21.97 5.42
CA MET A 1 41.59 -20.70 5.04
C MET A 1 41.46 -20.54 3.53
N SER A 2 40.56 -19.67 3.06
CA SER A 2 40.38 -19.40 1.61
C SER A 2 41.59 -18.62 1.10
N ARG A 3 42.37 -19.19 0.16
CA ARG A 3 43.46 -18.45 -0.50
C ARG A 3 42.87 -17.27 -1.28
N GLN A 4 43.23 -16.06 -0.90
CA GLN A 4 42.84 -14.82 -1.57
C GLN A 4 43.40 -14.85 -3.00
N ARG A 5 42.53 -14.73 -4.00
CA ARG A 5 42.95 -14.74 -5.42
C ARG A 5 43.80 -13.50 -5.71
N ARG A 6 44.96 -13.68 -6.34
CA ARG A 6 45.79 -12.59 -6.86
C ARG A 6 45.02 -11.88 -7.97
N ASN A 7 44.78 -10.57 -7.81
CA ASN A 7 44.16 -9.72 -8.81
C ASN A 7 45.24 -8.85 -9.47
N PHE A 8 45.25 -8.81 -10.80
CA PHE A 8 46.16 -7.97 -11.60
C PHE A 8 45.37 -6.83 -12.22
N SER A 9 45.93 -5.62 -12.21
CA SER A 9 45.30 -4.44 -12.83
C SER A 9 45.27 -4.57 -14.36
N ALA A 10 44.28 -3.95 -15.02
CA ALA A 10 44.15 -4.00 -16.47
C ALA A 10 45.39 -3.42 -17.19
N LYS A 11 45.93 -2.32 -16.66
CA LYS A 11 47.16 -1.69 -17.17
C LYS A 11 48.37 -2.61 -17.09
N PHE A 12 48.55 -3.30 -15.96
CA PHE A 12 49.64 -4.27 -15.79
C PHE A 12 49.52 -5.44 -16.78
N LYS A 13 48.31 -5.95 -17.02
CA LYS A 13 48.09 -7.02 -18.01
C LYS A 13 48.39 -6.54 -19.44
N SER A 14 47.97 -5.33 -19.82
CA SER A 14 48.20 -4.80 -21.17
C SER A 14 49.68 -4.54 -21.44
N ASP A 15 50.40 -3.91 -20.50
CA ASP A 15 51.81 -3.55 -20.69
C ASP A 15 52.67 -4.81 -20.88
N LEU A 16 52.40 -5.84 -20.08
CA LEU A 16 53.12 -7.11 -20.09
C LEU A 16 52.81 -7.95 -21.36
N VAL A 17 51.58 -7.87 -21.88
CA VAL A 17 51.23 -8.45 -23.20
C VAL A 17 51.86 -7.67 -24.35
N ILE A 18 51.98 -6.35 -24.25
CA ILE A 18 52.63 -5.51 -25.27
C ILE A 18 54.14 -5.80 -25.33
N GLU A 19 54.82 -5.89 -24.19
CA GLU A 19 56.24 -6.29 -24.13
C GLU A 19 56.48 -7.67 -24.75
N LEU A 20 55.56 -8.62 -24.49
CA LEU A 20 55.58 -9.95 -25.10
C LEU A 20 55.39 -9.90 -26.63
N LEU A 21 54.53 -9.01 -27.14
CA LEU A 21 54.27 -8.84 -28.57
C LEU A 21 55.42 -8.12 -29.29
N LYS A 22 56.14 -7.22 -28.61
CA LYS A 22 57.35 -6.56 -29.14
C LYS A 22 58.52 -7.53 -29.35
N GLY A 23 58.49 -8.69 -28.69
CA GLY A 23 59.50 -9.74 -28.88
C GLY A 23 60.84 -9.46 -28.19
N GLU A 24 60.91 -8.48 -27.29
CA GLU A 24 62.13 -8.11 -26.57
C GLU A 24 62.57 -9.19 -25.55
N LYS A 25 61.63 -10.03 -25.09
CA LYS A 25 61.89 -11.15 -24.16
C LYS A 25 60.99 -12.33 -24.47
N GLU A 26 61.50 -13.54 -24.23
CA GLU A 26 60.73 -14.77 -24.38
C GLU A 26 59.62 -14.90 -23.31
N LEU A 27 58.54 -15.59 -23.67
CA LEU A 27 57.37 -15.76 -22.80
C LEU A 27 57.71 -16.34 -21.42
N ASN A 28 58.70 -17.24 -21.37
CA ASN A 28 59.12 -17.90 -20.14
C ASN A 28 59.96 -16.99 -19.26
N THR A 29 60.85 -16.16 -19.84
CA THR A 29 61.68 -15.24 -19.06
C THR A 29 60.83 -14.11 -18.47
N LEU A 30 59.88 -13.59 -19.24
CA LEU A 30 58.99 -12.50 -18.83
C LEU A 30 57.96 -12.95 -17.78
N ALA A 31 57.51 -14.21 -17.85
CA ALA A 31 56.68 -14.84 -16.82
C ALA A 31 57.44 -15.01 -15.49
N VAL A 32 58.72 -15.42 -15.54
CA VAL A 32 59.56 -15.60 -14.35
C VAL A 32 59.89 -14.26 -13.70
N GLU A 33 60.32 -13.26 -14.48
CA GLU A 33 60.65 -11.90 -13.97
C GLU A 33 59.46 -11.27 -13.23
N ASN A 34 58.24 -11.46 -13.73
CA ASN A 34 57.03 -10.88 -13.15
C ASN A 34 56.33 -11.80 -12.13
N ASN A 35 56.90 -12.98 -11.81
CA ASN A 35 56.29 -13.98 -10.92
C ASN A 35 54.87 -14.42 -11.35
N ILE A 36 54.68 -14.63 -12.65
CA ILE A 36 53.42 -15.03 -13.28
C ILE A 36 53.56 -16.42 -13.90
N GLN A 37 52.48 -17.19 -13.90
CA GLN A 37 52.47 -18.51 -14.54
C GLN A 37 52.42 -18.34 -16.09
N PRO A 38 53.27 -19.03 -16.87
CA PRO A 38 53.34 -18.86 -18.34
C PRO A 38 51.99 -19.03 -19.06
N ASN A 39 51.14 -19.94 -18.58
CA ASN A 39 49.79 -20.14 -19.14
C ASN A 39 48.86 -18.94 -18.92
N LEU A 40 49.01 -18.21 -17.82
CA LEU A 40 48.23 -17.02 -17.54
C LEU A 40 48.57 -15.90 -18.54
N LEU A 41 49.86 -15.75 -18.86
CA LEU A 41 50.34 -14.81 -19.86
C LEU A 41 49.89 -15.19 -21.28
N ARG A 42 49.87 -16.48 -21.62
CA ARG A 42 49.28 -16.97 -22.89
C ARG A 42 47.79 -16.65 -22.99
N ASN A 43 47.03 -16.82 -21.91
CA ASN A 43 45.61 -16.50 -21.88
C ASN A 43 45.37 -15.00 -22.03
N TRP A 44 46.16 -14.16 -21.34
CA TRP A 44 46.04 -12.71 -21.50
C TRP A 44 46.42 -12.23 -22.90
N LYS A 45 47.44 -12.83 -23.53
CA LYS A 45 47.76 -12.55 -24.94
C LYS A 45 46.57 -12.84 -25.85
N LYS A 46 45.90 -13.98 -25.64
CA LYS A 46 44.73 -14.37 -26.41
C LYS A 46 43.56 -13.40 -26.17
N GLU A 47 43.21 -13.13 -24.92
CA GLU A 47 42.17 -12.17 -24.54
C GLU A 47 42.43 -10.76 -25.08
N PHE A 48 43.69 -10.33 -25.09
CA PHE A 48 44.09 -9.01 -25.61
C PHE A 48 43.90 -8.94 -27.13
N LEU A 49 44.35 -9.96 -27.88
CA LEU A 49 44.17 -10.00 -29.33
C LEU A 49 42.70 -10.14 -29.74
N ASP A 50 41.93 -10.96 -29.02
CA ASP A 50 40.49 -11.16 -29.26
C ASP A 50 39.69 -9.87 -29.00
N ASN A 51 40.03 -9.10 -27.96
CA ASN A 51 39.37 -7.84 -27.63
C ASN A 51 39.99 -6.61 -28.31
N ALA A 52 41.17 -6.72 -28.93
CA ALA A 52 41.86 -5.59 -29.56
C ALA A 52 41.03 -4.97 -30.68
N SER A 53 40.38 -5.80 -31.51
CA SER A 53 39.49 -5.34 -32.57
C SER A 53 38.28 -4.55 -32.03
N VAL A 54 37.79 -4.93 -30.85
CA VAL A 54 36.65 -4.28 -30.17
C VAL A 54 37.03 -2.89 -29.62
N VAL A 55 38.31 -2.65 -29.33
CA VAL A 55 38.80 -1.34 -28.84
C VAL A 55 38.85 -0.31 -29.97
N PHE A 56 39.11 -0.75 -31.21
CA PHE A 56 39.15 0.13 -32.39
C PHE A 56 37.79 0.26 -33.10
N ASP A 57 36.73 -0.37 -32.58
CA ASP A 57 35.38 -0.17 -33.10
C ASP A 57 34.79 1.12 -32.52
N ASP A 58 35.13 2.26 -33.17
CA ASP A 58 34.73 3.63 -32.78
C ASP A 58 33.21 3.79 -32.56
N LYS A 59 32.41 2.92 -33.18
CA LYS A 59 30.95 2.92 -33.07
C LYS A 59 30.45 2.44 -31.71
N ARG A 60 31.28 1.81 -30.87
CA ARG A 60 30.83 1.28 -29.57
C ARG A 60 30.40 2.39 -28.61
N GLU A 61 31.15 3.48 -28.55
CA GLU A 61 30.78 4.62 -27.70
C GLU A 61 29.52 5.32 -28.21
N GLU A 62 29.40 5.50 -29.52
CA GLU A 62 28.21 6.10 -30.14
C GLU A 62 26.97 5.24 -29.93
N ASN A 63 27.04 3.93 -30.20
CA ASN A 63 25.96 2.98 -29.95
C ASN A 63 25.53 2.91 -28.48
N LEU A 64 26.48 3.03 -27.54
CA LEU A 64 26.18 3.07 -26.10
C LEU A 64 25.51 4.40 -25.72
N LYS A 65 26.00 5.54 -26.25
CA LYS A 65 25.39 6.86 -26.03
C LYS A 65 23.99 6.94 -26.62
N GLU A 66 23.76 6.38 -27.79
CA GLU A 66 22.45 6.29 -28.45
C GLU A 66 21.47 5.43 -27.64
N LYS A 67 21.87 4.22 -27.24
CA LYS A 67 21.03 3.37 -26.37
C LYS A 67 20.68 4.06 -25.06
N LEU A 68 21.64 4.73 -24.42
CA LEU A 68 21.38 5.50 -23.20
C LEU A 68 20.45 6.69 -23.45
N ALA A 69 20.54 7.33 -24.62
CA ALA A 69 19.65 8.42 -25.01
C ALA A 69 18.22 7.91 -25.27
N GLU A 70 18.07 6.76 -25.93
CA GLU A 70 16.78 6.09 -26.14
C GLU A 70 16.15 5.67 -24.81
N GLU A 71 16.88 5.01 -23.92
CA GLU A 71 16.39 4.66 -22.58
C GLU A 71 15.98 5.90 -21.78
N ARG A 72 16.70 7.01 -21.92
CA ARG A 72 16.34 8.29 -21.27
C ARG A 72 15.06 8.88 -21.85
N LYS A 73 14.88 8.81 -23.18
CA LYS A 73 13.65 9.26 -23.84
C LYS A 73 12.47 8.42 -23.37
N GLU A 74 12.57 7.09 -23.41
CA GLU A 74 11.51 6.19 -22.92
C GLU A 74 11.17 6.45 -21.45
N LYS A 75 12.18 6.56 -20.57
CA LYS A 75 11.96 6.91 -19.16
C LYS A 75 11.25 8.25 -19.00
N SER A 76 11.58 9.24 -19.82
CA SER A 76 10.91 10.54 -19.78
C SER A 76 9.45 10.46 -20.22
N GLU A 77 9.13 9.64 -21.21
CA GLU A 77 7.78 9.42 -21.70
C GLU A 77 6.93 8.68 -20.65
N TYR A 78 7.48 7.63 -20.04
CA TYR A 78 6.83 6.94 -18.93
C TYR A 78 6.59 7.88 -17.74
N ALA A 79 7.56 8.71 -17.38
CA ALA A 79 7.41 9.68 -16.30
C ALA A 79 6.29 10.69 -16.58
N LYS A 80 6.18 11.19 -17.83
CA LYS A 80 5.07 12.06 -18.26
C LYS A 80 3.72 11.35 -18.11
N LYS A 81 3.62 10.11 -18.58
CA LYS A 81 2.38 9.33 -18.50
C LYS A 81 1.98 9.03 -17.06
N VAL A 82 2.94 8.69 -16.20
CA VAL A 82 2.71 8.49 -14.75
C VAL A 82 2.25 9.80 -14.10
N GLY A 83 2.87 10.94 -14.41
CA GLY A 83 2.45 12.24 -13.91
C GLY A 83 1.00 12.58 -14.31
N GLN A 84 0.67 12.41 -15.60
CA GLN A 84 -0.69 12.65 -16.10
C GLN A 84 -1.73 11.75 -15.43
N LEU A 85 -1.46 10.44 -15.33
CA LEU A 85 -2.36 9.49 -14.68
C LEU A 85 -2.50 9.79 -13.18
N THR A 86 -1.43 10.19 -12.50
CA THR A 86 -1.47 10.56 -11.08
C THR A 86 -2.40 11.76 -10.86
N MET A 87 -2.25 12.80 -11.69
CA MET A 87 -3.13 13.99 -11.63
C MET A 87 -4.60 13.65 -11.91
N GLN A 88 -4.86 12.83 -12.94
CA GLN A 88 -6.23 12.41 -13.29
C GLN A 88 -6.87 11.57 -12.18
N VAL A 89 -6.13 10.59 -11.65
CA VAL A 89 -6.60 9.74 -10.54
C VAL A 89 -6.87 10.57 -9.29
N ASP A 90 -5.98 11.49 -8.94
CA ASP A 90 -6.18 12.35 -7.76
C ASP A 90 -7.37 13.30 -7.93
N TRP A 91 -7.61 13.81 -9.15
CA TRP A 91 -8.79 14.60 -9.46
C TRP A 91 -10.08 13.77 -9.32
N LEU A 92 -10.11 12.55 -9.87
CA LEU A 92 -11.25 11.63 -9.76
C LEU A 92 -11.52 11.25 -8.29
N LYS A 93 -10.49 10.91 -7.51
CA LYS A 93 -10.62 10.61 -6.09
C LYS A 93 -11.23 11.76 -5.30
N LYS A 94 -10.76 13.00 -5.55
CA LYS A 94 -11.29 14.21 -4.90
C LYS A 94 -12.76 14.42 -5.24
N ASN A 95 -13.15 14.24 -6.50
CA ASN A 95 -14.55 14.39 -6.91
C ASN A 95 -15.44 13.30 -6.35
N LEU A 96 -14.99 12.03 -6.38
CA LEU A 96 -15.72 10.92 -5.76
C LEU A 96 -15.96 11.16 -4.27
N LYS A 97 -14.96 11.67 -3.53
CA LYS A 97 -15.12 11.99 -2.11
C LYS A 97 -16.10 13.14 -1.87
N LYS A 98 -16.21 14.10 -2.81
CA LYS A 98 -17.13 15.25 -2.70
C LYS A 98 -18.58 14.90 -3.05
N PHE A 99 -18.78 14.04 -4.05
CA PHE A 99 -20.10 13.79 -4.63
C PHE A 99 -20.71 12.43 -4.25
N ALA A 100 -19.90 11.48 -3.75
CA ALA A 100 -20.39 10.15 -3.41
C ALA A 100 -20.37 9.90 -1.89
N ASP A 101 -21.53 9.51 -1.36
CA ASP A 101 -21.70 9.09 0.03
C ASP A 101 -20.80 7.90 0.40
N LEU A 102 -20.60 7.69 1.71
CA LEU A 102 -19.80 6.55 2.19
C LEU A 102 -20.40 5.21 1.76
N THR A 103 -21.73 5.08 1.77
CA THR A 103 -22.46 3.86 1.37
C THR A 103 -22.22 3.52 -0.09
N THR A 104 -22.32 4.49 -0.99
CA THR A 104 -22.09 4.31 -2.42
C THR A 104 -20.64 3.93 -2.70
N ARG A 105 -19.68 4.60 -2.04
CA ARG A 105 -18.25 4.25 -2.12
C ARG A 105 -17.97 2.83 -1.61
N VAL A 106 -18.59 2.41 -0.52
CA VAL A 106 -18.46 1.03 0.02
C VAL A 106 -19.01 0.02 -0.99
N ASN A 107 -20.18 0.28 -1.57
CA ASN A 107 -20.80 -0.60 -2.56
C ASN A 107 -19.94 -0.78 -3.82
N LEU A 108 -19.26 0.29 -4.28
CA LEU A 108 -18.30 0.19 -5.39
C LEU A 108 -17.17 -0.80 -5.07
N VAL A 109 -16.63 -0.80 -3.86
CA VAL A 109 -15.59 -1.77 -3.46
C VAL A 109 -16.17 -3.16 -3.20
N GLN A 110 -17.40 -3.27 -2.70
CA GLN A 110 -18.07 -4.55 -2.53
C GLN A 110 -18.29 -5.24 -3.88
N ASN A 111 -18.61 -4.51 -4.95
CA ASN A 111 -18.74 -5.07 -6.29
C ASN A 111 -17.42 -5.72 -6.79
N LEU A 112 -16.27 -5.19 -6.37
CA LEU A 112 -14.95 -5.77 -6.70
C LEU A 112 -14.74 -7.17 -6.11
N LEU A 113 -15.47 -7.55 -5.05
CA LEU A 113 -15.45 -8.92 -4.54
C LEU A 113 -15.97 -9.93 -5.58
N THR A 114 -16.85 -9.48 -6.48
CA THR A 114 -17.49 -10.30 -7.51
C THR A 114 -16.71 -10.24 -8.82
N THR A 115 -16.30 -9.06 -9.28
CA THR A 115 -15.64 -8.87 -10.58
C THR A 115 -14.15 -9.23 -10.57
N LYS A 116 -13.48 -9.14 -9.41
CA LYS A 116 -12.05 -9.47 -9.21
C LYS A 116 -11.05 -8.69 -10.07
N GLU A 117 -11.43 -7.52 -10.61
CA GLU A 117 -10.54 -6.68 -11.42
C GLU A 117 -9.34 -6.14 -10.63
N LEU A 118 -9.56 -5.82 -9.35
CA LEU A 118 -8.54 -5.29 -8.45
C LEU A 118 -8.69 -5.90 -7.05
N PRO A 119 -7.60 -6.05 -6.29
CA PRO A 119 -7.69 -6.46 -4.90
C PRO A 119 -8.53 -5.47 -4.07
N VAL A 120 -9.39 -5.99 -3.20
CA VAL A 120 -10.26 -5.19 -2.32
C VAL A 120 -9.47 -4.21 -1.46
N SER A 121 -8.25 -4.57 -1.06
CA SER A 121 -7.34 -3.69 -0.31
C SER A 121 -6.89 -2.47 -1.11
N VAL A 122 -6.69 -2.63 -2.42
CA VAL A 122 -6.34 -1.55 -3.34
C VAL A 122 -7.57 -0.67 -3.57
N GLY A 123 -8.73 -1.26 -3.82
CA GLY A 123 -10.00 -0.53 -3.95
C GLY A 123 -10.33 0.32 -2.72
N ALA A 124 -10.16 -0.24 -1.52
CA ALA A 124 -10.35 0.47 -0.25
C ALA A 124 -9.42 1.70 -0.11
N LYS A 125 -8.15 1.54 -0.49
CA LYS A 125 -7.17 2.65 -0.49
C LYS A 125 -7.48 3.70 -1.54
N LEU A 126 -7.96 3.29 -2.71
CA LEU A 126 -8.30 4.23 -3.79
C LEU A 126 -9.48 5.12 -3.42
N LEU A 127 -10.51 4.57 -2.76
CA LEU A 127 -11.71 5.29 -2.39
C LEU A 127 -11.68 5.89 -0.97
N ASP A 128 -10.55 5.78 -0.26
CA ASP A 128 -10.35 6.30 1.10
C ASP A 128 -11.43 5.78 2.08
N ILE A 129 -11.55 4.44 2.15
CA ILE A 129 -12.54 3.73 2.96
C ILE A 129 -11.84 2.82 3.96
N ASN A 130 -12.34 2.74 5.19
CA ASN A 130 -11.88 1.74 6.14
C ASN A 130 -12.22 0.33 5.65
N ARG A 131 -11.21 -0.52 5.51
CA ARG A 131 -11.36 -1.89 4.99
C ARG A 131 -12.41 -2.72 5.73
N THR A 132 -12.60 -2.50 7.03
CA THR A 132 -13.61 -3.26 7.82
C THR A 132 -15.04 -2.94 7.39
N SER A 133 -15.31 -1.71 6.97
CA SER A 133 -16.66 -1.28 6.54
C SER A 133 -17.14 -2.01 5.28
N ILE A 134 -16.23 -2.51 4.45
CA ILE A 134 -16.55 -3.28 3.25
C ILE A 134 -17.24 -4.60 3.61
N TYR A 135 -16.81 -5.23 4.70
CA TYR A 135 -17.36 -6.51 5.16
C TYR A 135 -18.52 -6.34 6.12
N TYR A 136 -18.76 -5.11 6.58
CA TYR A 136 -19.86 -4.83 7.48
C TYR A 136 -21.18 -4.90 6.71
N LYS A 137 -21.96 -5.95 6.98
CA LYS A 137 -23.36 -6.02 6.58
C LYS A 137 -24.17 -5.40 7.71
N GLY A 138 -24.80 -4.26 7.45
CA GLY A 138 -25.72 -3.66 8.41
C GLY A 138 -26.77 -4.68 8.81
N THR A 139 -26.95 -4.89 10.11
CA THR A 139 -28.07 -5.70 10.59
C THR A 139 -29.36 -4.96 10.24
N PRO A 140 -30.29 -5.59 9.48
CA PRO A 140 -31.58 -4.98 9.24
C PRO A 140 -32.28 -4.73 10.58
N VAL A 141 -33.09 -3.69 10.65
CA VAL A 141 -33.88 -3.39 11.85
C VAL A 141 -34.83 -4.58 12.07
N SER A 142 -34.71 -5.22 13.23
CA SER A 142 -35.56 -6.35 13.59
C SER A 142 -36.98 -5.87 13.83
N GLU A 143 -37.99 -6.61 13.37
CA GLU A 143 -39.40 -6.34 13.68
C GLU A 143 -39.64 -6.27 15.20
N VAL A 144 -38.93 -7.10 15.97
CA VAL A 144 -38.97 -7.09 17.44
C VAL A 144 -38.44 -5.77 18.01
N GLU A 145 -37.44 -5.18 17.37
CA GLU A 145 -36.89 -3.87 17.76
C GLU A 145 -37.89 -2.74 17.49
N LEU A 146 -38.55 -2.76 16.33
CA LEU A 146 -39.63 -1.81 16.00
C LEU A 146 -40.78 -1.90 17.00
N ALA A 147 -41.28 -3.11 17.28
CA ALA A 147 -42.34 -3.31 18.26
C ALA A 147 -41.96 -2.82 19.66
N CYS A 148 -40.71 -3.05 20.09
CA CYS A 148 -40.21 -2.50 21.36
C CYS A 148 -40.18 -0.97 21.36
N LYS A 149 -39.82 -0.33 20.25
CA LYS A 149 -39.78 1.13 20.11
C LYS A 149 -41.19 1.72 20.17
N GLU A 150 -42.15 1.13 19.46
CA GLU A 150 -43.57 1.53 19.52
C GLU A 150 -44.12 1.47 20.97
N ILE A 151 -43.82 0.38 21.69
CA ILE A 151 -44.25 0.25 23.09
C ILE A 151 -43.57 1.30 23.98
N ILE A 152 -42.27 1.57 23.79
CA ILE A 152 -41.56 2.61 24.56
C ILE A 152 -42.20 3.99 24.33
N ASP A 153 -42.57 4.32 23.09
CA ASP A 153 -43.18 5.60 22.73
C ASP A 153 -44.50 5.80 23.50
N HIS A 154 -45.40 4.83 23.40
CA HIS A 154 -46.68 4.83 24.12
C HIS A 154 -46.51 4.87 25.65
N LEU A 155 -45.58 4.10 26.21
CA LEU A 155 -45.36 4.13 27.66
C LEU A 155 -44.76 5.44 28.14
N HIS A 156 -43.96 6.12 27.29
CA HIS A 156 -43.37 7.41 27.64
C HIS A 156 -44.40 8.54 27.62
N THR A 157 -45.37 8.52 26.69
CA THR A 157 -46.46 9.51 26.66
C THR A 157 -47.29 9.44 27.94
N ASP A 158 -47.56 8.24 28.44
CA ASP A 158 -48.35 8.04 29.66
C ASP A 158 -47.54 8.32 30.93
N ASN A 159 -46.26 7.94 30.92
CA ASN A 159 -45.38 8.03 32.09
C ASN A 159 -44.02 8.67 31.77
N PRO A 160 -43.97 10.01 31.63
CA PRO A 160 -42.75 10.71 31.21
C PRO A 160 -41.57 10.54 32.18
N ALA A 161 -41.82 10.24 33.45
CA ALA A 161 -40.77 10.07 34.47
C ALA A 161 -40.01 8.73 34.34
N TRP A 162 -40.54 7.76 33.59
CA TRP A 162 -39.96 6.43 33.51
C TRP A 162 -38.68 6.40 32.66
N GLY A 163 -37.58 5.98 33.30
CA GLY A 163 -36.30 5.77 32.63
C GLY A 163 -36.12 4.34 32.11
N ALA A 164 -34.96 4.09 31.49
CA ALA A 164 -34.61 2.79 30.88
C ALA A 164 -34.72 1.55 31.80
N ARG A 165 -34.73 1.72 33.14
CA ARG A 165 -34.96 0.62 34.09
C ARG A 165 -36.43 0.20 34.12
N GLN A 166 -37.34 1.15 34.27
CA GLN A 166 -38.77 0.88 34.29
C GLN A 166 -39.27 0.47 32.90
N MET A 167 -38.81 1.14 31.85
CA MET A 167 -39.13 0.74 30.47
C MET A 167 -38.68 -0.70 30.16
N SER A 168 -37.50 -1.13 30.65
CA SER A 168 -37.05 -2.52 30.49
C SER A 168 -37.92 -3.52 31.25
N ALA A 169 -38.43 -3.15 32.43
CA ALA A 169 -39.35 -3.99 33.19
C ALA A 169 -40.70 -4.13 32.48
N GLN A 170 -41.23 -3.04 31.93
CA GLN A 170 -42.50 -3.08 31.18
C GLN A 170 -42.37 -3.88 29.89
N LEU A 171 -41.29 -3.69 29.12
CA LEU A 171 -41.05 -4.50 27.92
C LEU A 171 -40.99 -6.01 28.25
N LYS A 172 -40.38 -6.39 29.38
CA LYS A 172 -40.38 -7.78 29.85
C LYS A 172 -41.77 -8.27 30.23
N ALA A 173 -42.60 -7.44 30.85
CA ALA A 173 -43.99 -7.76 31.16
C ALA A 173 -44.82 -7.99 29.88
N HIS A 174 -44.52 -7.25 28.80
CA HIS A 174 -45.10 -7.43 27.47
C HIS A 174 -44.47 -8.58 26.65
N GLY A 175 -43.63 -9.44 27.26
CA GLY A 175 -43.04 -10.63 26.62
C GLY A 175 -41.72 -10.39 25.88
N TYR A 176 -41.22 -9.15 25.83
CA TYR A 176 -39.96 -8.81 25.16
C TYR A 176 -38.77 -8.92 26.11
N HIS A 177 -37.84 -9.82 25.81
CA HIS A 177 -36.65 -10.08 26.61
C HIS A 177 -35.56 -9.03 26.36
N VAL A 178 -35.84 -7.77 26.68
CA VAL A 178 -34.94 -6.63 26.47
C VAL A 178 -34.40 -6.11 27.81
N GLY A 179 -33.08 -6.12 27.96
CA GLY A 179 -32.40 -5.60 29.14
C GLY A 179 -32.19 -4.08 29.10
N ARG A 180 -31.94 -3.48 30.27
CA ARG A 180 -31.72 -2.03 30.47
C ARG A 180 -30.80 -1.37 29.44
N ARG A 181 -29.67 -1.99 29.08
CA ARG A 181 -28.70 -1.39 28.13
C ARG A 181 -29.31 -1.24 26.73
N LYS A 182 -30.08 -2.25 26.29
CA LYS A 182 -30.73 -2.27 24.99
C LYS A 182 -31.94 -1.32 24.97
N THR A 183 -32.74 -1.30 26.03
CA THR A 183 -33.82 -0.31 26.20
C THR A 183 -33.29 1.12 26.20
N ARG A 184 -32.15 1.40 26.87
CA ARG A 184 -31.51 2.72 26.81
C ARG A 184 -31.06 3.08 25.40
N ARG A 185 -30.53 2.11 24.63
CA ARG A 185 -30.16 2.34 23.23
C ARG A 185 -31.38 2.78 22.42
N TYR A 186 -32.51 2.09 22.58
CA TYR A 186 -33.77 2.45 21.92
C TYR A 186 -34.26 3.83 22.31
N MET A 187 -34.30 4.14 23.61
CA MET A 187 -34.67 5.48 24.09
C MET A 187 -33.78 6.58 23.50
N ASN A 188 -32.46 6.37 23.45
CA ASN A 188 -31.53 7.33 22.86
C ASN A 188 -31.70 7.47 21.34
N GLU A 189 -31.92 6.37 20.62
CA GLU A 189 -32.17 6.39 19.16
C GLU A 189 -33.48 7.11 18.80
N MET A 190 -34.44 7.13 19.72
CA MET A 190 -35.74 7.81 19.60
C MET A 190 -35.75 9.20 20.23
N ASP A 191 -34.62 9.67 20.79
CA ASP A 191 -34.51 10.92 21.57
C ASP A 191 -35.51 11.04 22.75
N ILE A 192 -35.88 9.91 23.35
CA ILE A 192 -36.76 9.82 24.52
C ILE A 192 -35.92 9.87 25.81
N TYR A 193 -36.21 10.83 26.69
CA TYR A 193 -35.54 10.99 27.98
C TYR A 193 -36.54 11.08 29.12
N PRO A 194 -36.24 10.48 30.29
CA PRO A 194 -37.12 10.60 31.45
C PRO A 194 -37.20 12.06 31.92
N ILE A 195 -38.42 12.56 32.07
CA ILE A 195 -38.73 13.91 32.52
C ILE A 195 -39.06 13.84 34.01
N TYR A 196 -38.20 14.43 34.84
CA TYR A 196 -38.40 14.51 36.28
C TYR A 196 -37.84 15.83 36.83
N PRO A 197 -38.35 16.31 37.98
CA PRO A 197 -37.81 17.51 38.62
C PRO A 197 -36.32 17.33 38.92
N LYS A 198 -35.49 18.19 38.31
CA LYS A 198 -34.05 18.21 38.59
C LYS A 198 -33.78 18.99 39.88
N MET A 199 -32.60 18.76 40.45
CA MET A 199 -32.16 19.47 41.66
C MET A 199 -32.24 20.98 41.45
N ASN A 200 -32.83 21.69 42.43
CA ASN A 200 -32.93 23.14 42.41
C ASN A 200 -31.55 23.78 42.64
N LEU A 201 -30.80 24.03 41.56
CA LEU A 201 -29.46 24.62 41.63
C LEU A 201 -29.44 26.03 42.25
N SER A 202 -30.59 26.71 42.32
CA SER A 202 -30.75 28.02 42.94
C SER A 202 -30.91 27.98 44.47
N LYS A 203 -31.20 26.82 45.06
CA LYS A 203 -31.31 26.66 46.52
C LYS A 203 -30.03 26.01 47.05
N ARG A 204 -29.33 26.67 47.96
CA ARG A 204 -28.14 26.14 48.64
C ARG A 204 -28.56 24.90 49.44
N MET A 205 -27.89 23.77 49.26
CA MET A 205 -28.13 22.58 50.08
C MET A 205 -27.82 22.93 51.54
N GLN A 206 -28.83 22.84 52.41
CA GLN A 206 -28.65 22.88 53.87
C GLN A 206 -28.26 21.49 54.37
#